data_AF-A0A5M8QX37-F1
#
_entry.id   AF-A0A5M8QX37-F1
#
_cell.length_a   1.000
_cell.length_b   1.000
_cell.length_c   1.000
_cell.angle_alpha   90.00
_cell.angle_beta   90.00
_cell.angle_gamma   90.00
#
_symmetry.space_group_name_H-M   'P 1'
#
loop_
_entity.id
_entity.type
_entity.pdbx_description
1 polymer ?
#
loop_
_entity_poly.entity_id
_entity_poly.type
_entity_poly.pdbx_seq_one_letter_code
_entity_poly.pdbx_strand_id
1 'polypeptide(L)'
;MPFQKIFFRALFLLLTFTFCTHTAVFAQKTREQLEREKSENQSKIREIQNILKQTSSQKNVNLGQLKALNQQINTYKKQIDLLSDDLELLNGELKVLEKKRQVLDNDLAKLKVEYGHMIYEASKRNVYFNQLVFLFSAGTFNQFVLRYKYLKQYTEARQGQVKEIEILQDKLAVERKRITVKKNQQKNVLDTRVSENTKLEGLKVKQNEVIQELSQKEVELRKQIAENKRATDLLEANIRRIAERERRERLERERREREEREARRRAERERIARENAEREKKGEAAVKVEPKVEEEPVISSGMSEEETTLASSFTASQSRLPWPVKGFVSGHFGQRPHAILKGVMVDNLGVDIQTSAGEPVRSVYDGVVLDVTEMPGMGNVVAIQHGNYMTIYAKMNGVTVRAGQKVKARENIGRVATDSDGTSELQFQIWKNTSRLNPENWLIRR
;
A
#
# COMPACT_ATOMS: atom_id res chain seq x y z
N MET A 1 72.90 -17.57 -52.87
CA MET A 1 73.17 -18.87 -52.20
C MET A 1 71.94 -19.26 -51.38
N PRO A 2 71.73 -20.53 -51.01
CA PRO A 2 70.44 -21.03 -50.52
C PRO A 2 70.41 -21.51 -49.05
N PHE A 3 69.22 -21.45 -48.43
CA PHE A 3 68.74 -22.35 -47.33
C PHE A 3 69.54 -22.26 -45.98
N GLN A 4 69.11 -22.73 -44.80
CA GLN A 4 67.86 -23.38 -44.33
C GLN A 4 67.51 -23.05 -42.85
N LYS A 5 66.51 -23.74 -42.28
CA LYS A 5 65.89 -23.59 -40.94
C LYS A 5 66.66 -24.32 -39.81
N ILE A 6 66.37 -24.00 -38.53
CA ILE A 6 66.19 -24.89 -37.31
C ILE A 6 66.19 -23.99 -36.03
N PHE A 7 65.16 -23.96 -35.15
CA PHE A 7 64.80 -24.87 -34.03
C PHE A 7 65.85 -24.94 -32.88
N PHE A 8 65.59 -24.97 -31.55
CA PHE A 8 64.36 -24.82 -30.72
C PHE A 8 64.67 -24.88 -29.19
N ARG A 9 64.06 -24.05 -28.31
CA ARG A 9 64.10 -24.10 -26.80
C ARG A 9 65.51 -23.85 -26.18
N ALA A 10 65.77 -23.58 -24.89
CA ALA A 10 65.03 -23.47 -23.60
C ALA A 10 65.89 -22.56 -22.62
N LEU A 11 65.65 -22.24 -21.33
CA LEU A 11 64.57 -22.36 -20.31
C LEU A 11 64.93 -21.47 -19.06
N PHE A 12 64.01 -20.67 -18.50
CA PHE A 12 64.13 -19.91 -17.20
C PHE A 12 65.27 -18.85 -17.12
N LEU A 13 65.32 -17.82 -16.24
CA LEU A 13 64.54 -17.34 -15.08
C LEU A 13 63.92 -15.95 -15.40
N LEU A 14 62.66 -15.63 -15.07
CA LEU A 14 62.10 -15.25 -13.74
C LEU A 14 62.53 -13.85 -13.27
N LEU A 15 61.72 -12.82 -13.59
CA LEU A 15 61.77 -11.50 -12.96
C LEU A 15 60.33 -10.96 -12.78
N THR A 16 59.75 -11.23 -11.61
CA THR A 16 58.33 -11.03 -11.32
C THR A 16 58.06 -9.74 -10.54
N PHE A 17 57.81 -8.61 -11.22
CA PHE A 17 57.10 -7.48 -10.60
C PHE A 17 56.42 -6.54 -11.61
N THR A 18 55.31 -6.97 -12.21
CA THR A 18 54.37 -6.06 -12.90
C THR A 18 53.00 -6.13 -12.24
N PHE A 19 52.61 -4.99 -11.68
CA PHE A 19 51.40 -4.74 -10.91
C PHE A 19 50.15 -5.02 -11.78
N CYS A 20 49.49 -6.15 -11.56
CA CYS A 20 48.29 -6.53 -12.32
C CYS A 20 47.08 -5.72 -11.85
N THR A 21 46.94 -4.51 -12.38
CA THR A 21 45.73 -3.71 -12.20
C THR A 21 44.54 -4.44 -12.82
N HIS A 22 43.63 -4.93 -11.98
CA HIS A 22 42.30 -5.37 -12.42
C HIS A 22 41.49 -4.15 -12.88
N THR A 23 41.75 -3.68 -14.10
CA THR A 23 40.77 -2.90 -14.85
C THR A 23 39.59 -3.81 -15.14
N ALA A 24 38.50 -3.62 -14.40
CA ALA A 24 37.24 -4.29 -14.65
C ALA A 24 36.70 -3.82 -16.01
N VAL A 25 37.04 -4.57 -17.07
CA VAL A 25 36.44 -4.42 -18.39
C VAL A 25 34.97 -4.80 -18.22
N PHE A 26 34.11 -3.80 -18.08
CA PHE A 26 32.66 -3.99 -18.08
C PHE A 26 32.29 -4.75 -19.35
N ALA A 27 31.74 -5.96 -19.19
CA ALA A 27 31.34 -6.81 -20.30
C ALA A 27 30.17 -6.15 -21.04
N GLN A 28 30.49 -5.44 -22.12
CA GLN A 28 29.50 -4.73 -22.93
C GLN A 28 28.49 -5.74 -23.48
N LYS A 29 27.21 -5.56 -23.13
CA LYS A 29 26.13 -6.49 -23.49
C LYS A 29 26.08 -6.68 -25.01
N THR A 30 25.90 -7.92 -25.45
CA THR A 30 25.69 -8.17 -26.87
C THR A 30 24.30 -7.72 -27.30
N ARG A 31 24.17 -7.31 -28.56
CA ARG A 31 22.88 -6.89 -29.14
C ARG A 31 21.78 -7.96 -28.96
N GLU A 32 22.14 -9.23 -29.06
CA GLU A 32 21.20 -10.34 -28.86
C GLU A 32 20.71 -10.44 -27.40
N GLN A 33 21.57 -10.15 -26.41
CA GLN A 33 21.16 -10.07 -25.00
C GLN A 33 20.18 -8.90 -24.78
N LEU A 34 20.47 -7.73 -25.36
CA LEU A 34 19.59 -6.55 -25.28
C LEU A 34 18.21 -6.81 -25.92
N GLU A 35 18.17 -7.44 -27.10
CA GLU A 35 16.92 -7.77 -27.79
C GLU A 35 16.07 -8.81 -27.02
N ARG A 36 16.70 -9.78 -26.34
CA ARG A 36 16.03 -10.72 -25.43
C ARG A 36 15.46 -10.01 -24.18
N GLU A 37 16.28 -9.25 -23.45
CA GLU A 37 15.83 -8.52 -22.24
C GLU A 37 14.70 -7.52 -22.52
N LYS A 38 14.73 -6.87 -23.71
CA LYS A 38 13.67 -5.99 -24.20
C LYS A 38 12.34 -6.73 -24.40
N SER A 39 12.37 -7.91 -25.01
CA SER A 39 11.18 -8.76 -25.19
C SER A 39 10.56 -9.17 -23.85
N GLU A 40 11.39 -9.58 -22.89
CA GLU A 40 10.93 -9.93 -21.53
C GLU A 40 10.33 -8.74 -20.76
N ASN A 41 10.92 -7.54 -20.87
CA ASN A 41 10.35 -6.36 -20.24
C ASN A 41 8.98 -6.02 -20.86
N GLN A 42 8.84 -6.18 -22.19
CA GLN A 42 7.57 -5.95 -22.89
C GLN A 42 6.47 -6.97 -22.57
N SER A 43 6.79 -8.22 -22.19
CA SER A 43 5.76 -9.12 -21.65
C SER A 43 5.36 -8.72 -20.22
N LYS A 44 6.33 -8.44 -19.34
CA LYS A 44 6.10 -8.00 -17.96
C LYS A 44 5.25 -6.71 -17.89
N ILE A 45 5.48 -5.74 -18.78
CA ILE A 45 4.64 -4.52 -18.87
C ILE A 45 3.17 -4.85 -19.15
N ARG A 46 2.89 -5.77 -20.09
CA ARG A 46 1.51 -6.17 -20.46
C ARG A 46 0.82 -6.94 -19.33
N GLU A 47 1.55 -7.79 -18.62
CA GLU A 47 1.06 -8.50 -17.43
C GLU A 47 0.65 -7.52 -16.32
N ILE A 48 1.53 -6.57 -15.98
CA ILE A 48 1.28 -5.57 -14.93
C ILE A 48 0.11 -4.64 -15.31
N GLN A 49 -0.05 -4.29 -16.60
CA GLN A 49 -1.22 -3.54 -17.09
C GLN A 49 -2.54 -4.28 -16.86
N ASN A 50 -2.57 -5.60 -17.08
CA ASN A 50 -3.76 -6.41 -16.82
C ASN A 50 -4.08 -6.50 -15.32
N ILE A 51 -3.05 -6.69 -14.47
CA ILE A 51 -3.19 -6.69 -13.01
C ILE A 51 -3.74 -5.34 -12.53
N LEU A 52 -3.23 -4.21 -13.03
CA LEU A 52 -3.73 -2.88 -12.68
C LEU A 52 -5.20 -2.69 -13.10
N LYS A 53 -5.59 -3.12 -14.30
CA LYS A 53 -7.00 -3.05 -14.76
C LYS A 53 -7.95 -3.86 -13.88
N GLN A 54 -7.51 -5.02 -13.36
CA GLN A 54 -8.27 -5.82 -12.41
C GLN A 54 -8.29 -5.20 -11.01
N THR A 55 -7.18 -4.61 -10.56
CA THR A 55 -7.08 -4.02 -9.21
C THR A 55 -7.77 -2.65 -9.12
N SER A 56 -7.96 -1.94 -10.24
CA SER A 56 -8.66 -0.64 -10.27
C SER A 56 -10.19 -0.74 -10.25
N SER A 57 -10.77 -1.93 -10.52
CA SER A 57 -12.24 -2.11 -10.44
C SER A 57 -12.73 -2.32 -9.00
N GLN A 58 -11.83 -2.63 -8.07
CA GLN A 58 -12.12 -2.72 -6.64
C GLN A 58 -12.08 -1.31 -6.04
N LYS A 59 -13.26 -0.81 -5.60
CA LYS A 59 -13.47 0.59 -5.13
C LYS A 59 -12.58 1.05 -3.96
N ASN A 60 -11.93 0.14 -3.25
CA ASN A 60 -11.10 0.46 -2.10
C ASN A 60 -9.64 0.62 -2.55
N VAL A 61 -9.12 1.85 -2.46
CA VAL A 61 -7.75 2.20 -2.86
C VAL A 61 -6.76 1.34 -2.07
N ASN A 62 -6.11 0.43 -2.79
CA ASN A 62 -5.35 -0.65 -2.20
C ASN A 62 -3.84 -0.37 -2.37
N LEU A 63 -3.06 -0.63 -1.32
CA LEU A 63 -1.59 -0.68 -1.37
C LEU A 63 -1.07 -1.57 -2.52
N GLY A 64 -1.85 -2.56 -2.95
CA GLY A 64 -1.61 -3.37 -4.16
C GLY A 64 -1.58 -2.57 -5.47
N GLN A 65 -2.41 -1.54 -5.64
CA GLN A 65 -2.39 -0.65 -6.82
C GLN A 65 -1.06 0.12 -6.88
N LEU A 66 -0.66 0.73 -5.76
CA LEU A 66 0.62 1.43 -5.63
C LEU A 66 1.81 0.48 -5.84
N LYS A 67 1.76 -0.75 -5.31
CA LYS A 67 2.79 -1.77 -5.52
C LYS A 67 2.92 -2.17 -6.99
N ALA A 68 1.81 -2.43 -7.68
CA ALA A 68 1.81 -2.78 -9.10
C ALA A 68 2.32 -1.62 -9.96
N LEU A 69 1.94 -0.38 -9.65
CA LEU A 69 2.42 0.82 -10.33
C LEU A 69 3.93 1.05 -10.11
N ASN A 70 4.44 0.84 -8.89
CA ASN A 70 5.88 0.87 -8.60
C ASN A 70 6.66 -0.16 -9.42
N GLN A 71 6.12 -1.38 -9.55
CA GLN A 71 6.71 -2.44 -10.37
C GLN A 71 6.66 -2.08 -11.87
N GLN A 72 5.59 -1.43 -12.34
CA GLN A 72 5.48 -0.92 -13.71
C GLN A 72 6.55 0.15 -13.95
N ILE A 73 6.65 1.17 -13.10
CA ILE A 73 7.63 2.26 -13.14
C ILE A 73 9.06 1.73 -13.22
N ASN A 74 9.42 0.75 -12.39
CA ASN A 74 10.74 0.13 -12.42
C ASN A 74 11.00 -0.71 -13.68
N THR A 75 9.95 -1.33 -14.26
CA THR A 75 10.07 -2.04 -15.55
C THR A 75 10.27 -1.05 -16.72
N TYR A 76 9.58 0.09 -16.71
CA TYR A 76 9.78 1.19 -17.67
C TYR A 76 11.17 1.81 -17.57
N LYS A 77 11.70 2.03 -16.35
CA LYS A 77 13.11 2.44 -16.16
C LYS A 77 14.07 1.46 -16.82
N LYS A 78 14.00 0.16 -16.47
CA LYS A 78 14.85 -0.87 -17.10
C LYS A 78 14.70 -0.90 -18.63
N GLN A 79 13.51 -0.63 -19.16
CA GLN A 79 13.30 -0.54 -20.60
C GLN A 79 13.98 0.69 -21.23
N ILE A 80 13.99 1.83 -20.56
CA ILE A 80 14.71 3.05 -20.98
C ILE A 80 16.22 2.87 -20.85
N ASP A 81 16.69 2.17 -19.82
CA ASP A 81 18.11 1.83 -19.61
C ASP A 81 18.62 0.95 -20.77
N LEU A 82 17.93 -0.14 -21.11
CA LEU A 82 18.28 -1.01 -22.26
C LEU A 82 18.23 -0.28 -23.61
N LEU A 83 17.36 0.73 -23.77
CA LEU A 83 17.33 1.60 -24.96
C LEU A 83 18.48 2.62 -24.96
N SER A 84 19.08 2.89 -23.80
CA SER A 84 20.29 3.72 -23.67
C SER A 84 21.54 2.91 -24.04
N ASP A 85 21.63 1.66 -23.56
CA ASP A 85 22.68 0.69 -23.94
C ASP A 85 22.73 0.50 -25.48
N ASP A 86 21.57 0.31 -26.13
CA ASP A 86 21.43 0.15 -27.58
C ASP A 86 21.87 1.42 -28.35
N LEU A 87 21.54 2.61 -27.84
CA LEU A 87 22.01 3.88 -28.41
C LEU A 87 23.53 4.06 -28.26
N GLU A 88 24.15 3.62 -27.17
CA GLU A 88 25.60 3.66 -27.00
C GLU A 88 26.31 2.69 -27.95
N LEU A 89 25.80 1.47 -28.09
CA LEU A 89 26.30 0.47 -29.04
C LEU A 89 26.21 0.98 -30.49
N LEU A 90 25.06 1.55 -30.89
CA LEU A 90 24.86 2.15 -32.21
C LEU A 90 25.79 3.36 -32.45
N ASN A 91 26.07 4.18 -31.44
CA ASN A 91 27.06 5.26 -31.53
C ASN A 91 28.48 4.72 -31.74
N GLY A 92 28.85 3.63 -31.04
CA GLY A 92 30.13 2.95 -31.23
C GLY A 92 30.31 2.41 -32.65
N GLU A 93 29.32 1.69 -33.17
CA GLU A 93 29.30 1.19 -34.55
C GLU A 93 29.40 2.33 -35.57
N LEU A 94 28.61 3.40 -35.40
CA LEU A 94 28.63 4.57 -36.29
C LEU A 94 30.01 5.24 -36.32
N LYS A 95 30.65 5.42 -35.16
CA LYS A 95 32.00 5.99 -35.06
C LYS A 95 33.06 5.16 -35.80
N VAL A 96 32.94 3.82 -35.77
CA VAL A 96 33.81 2.92 -36.55
C VAL A 96 33.54 3.04 -38.06
N LEU A 97 32.26 3.04 -38.47
CA LEU A 97 31.87 3.18 -39.88
C LEU A 97 32.28 4.54 -40.46
N GLU A 98 32.10 5.63 -39.72
CA GLU A 98 32.46 6.98 -40.16
C GLU A 98 33.98 7.17 -40.28
N LYS A 99 34.77 6.59 -39.36
CA LYS A 99 36.23 6.53 -39.49
C LYS A 99 36.65 5.73 -40.74
N LYS A 100 36.02 4.58 -41.00
CA LYS A 100 36.29 3.77 -42.20
C LYS A 100 35.93 4.52 -43.49
N ARG A 101 34.77 5.19 -43.51
CA ARG A 101 34.33 6.06 -44.60
C ARG A 101 35.34 7.19 -44.86
N GLN A 102 35.87 7.82 -43.82
CA GLN A 102 36.85 8.90 -43.94
C GLN A 102 38.18 8.42 -44.54
N VAL A 103 38.66 7.24 -44.16
CA VAL A 103 39.85 6.62 -44.79
C VAL A 103 39.61 6.39 -46.28
N LEU A 104 38.48 5.76 -46.65
CA LEU A 104 38.13 5.54 -48.06
C LEU A 104 37.93 6.84 -48.88
N ASP A 105 37.36 7.89 -48.28
CA ASP A 105 37.26 9.24 -48.87
C ASP A 105 38.67 9.80 -49.19
N ASN A 106 39.60 9.69 -48.23
CA ASN A 106 40.97 10.20 -48.36
C ASN A 106 41.79 9.41 -49.39
N ASP A 107 41.72 8.07 -49.36
CA ASP A 107 42.42 7.19 -50.31
C ASP A 107 41.95 7.47 -51.75
N LEU A 108 40.63 7.58 -51.94
CA LEU A 108 40.02 7.92 -53.22
C LEU A 108 40.41 9.33 -53.70
N ALA A 109 40.48 10.31 -52.80
CA ALA A 109 40.92 11.67 -53.14
C ALA A 109 42.39 11.68 -53.59
N LYS A 110 43.28 11.00 -52.86
CA LYS A 110 44.71 10.87 -53.21
C LYS A 110 44.89 10.20 -54.58
N LEU A 111 44.23 9.06 -54.80
CA LEU A 111 44.32 8.33 -56.06
C LEU A 111 43.77 9.14 -57.25
N LYS A 112 42.72 9.94 -57.05
CA LYS A 112 42.21 10.87 -58.08
C LYS A 112 43.18 12.01 -58.40
N VAL A 113 43.90 12.53 -57.40
CA VAL A 113 44.95 13.55 -57.63
C VAL A 113 46.13 12.95 -58.40
N GLU A 114 46.59 11.75 -58.03
CA GLU A 114 47.68 11.04 -58.72
C GLU A 114 47.30 10.71 -60.17
N TYR A 115 46.11 10.17 -60.40
CA TYR A 115 45.58 9.92 -61.75
C TYR A 115 45.41 11.21 -62.56
N GLY A 116 44.88 12.28 -61.94
CA GLY A 116 44.73 13.59 -62.57
C GLY A 116 46.07 14.19 -63.01
N HIS A 117 47.09 14.13 -62.16
CA HIS A 117 48.44 14.56 -62.49
C HIS A 117 49.05 13.75 -63.64
N MET A 118 48.89 12.41 -63.62
CA MET A 118 49.35 11.54 -64.70
C MET A 118 48.69 11.88 -66.05
N ILE A 119 47.37 12.09 -66.08
CA ILE A 119 46.63 12.47 -67.30
C ILE A 119 47.04 13.87 -67.79
N TYR A 120 47.28 14.82 -66.89
CA TYR A 120 47.73 16.18 -67.21
C TYR A 120 49.17 16.21 -67.78
N GLU A 121 50.10 15.46 -67.19
CA GLU A 121 51.46 15.34 -67.72
C GLU A 121 51.51 14.61 -69.07
N ALA A 122 50.59 13.67 -69.30
CA ALA A 122 50.42 13.07 -70.62
C ALA A 122 49.82 14.05 -71.64
N SER A 123 48.81 14.85 -71.26
CA SER A 123 48.17 15.78 -72.21
C SER A 123 49.15 16.84 -72.72
N LYS A 124 49.98 17.42 -71.84
CA LYS A 124 51.09 18.33 -72.22
C LYS A 124 52.00 17.76 -73.31
N ARG A 125 52.32 16.46 -73.22
CA ARG A 125 53.24 15.78 -74.16
C ARG A 125 52.54 15.39 -75.46
N ASN A 126 51.27 15.02 -75.37
CA ASN A 126 50.44 14.58 -76.49
C ASN A 126 50.09 15.72 -77.48
N VAL A 127 50.29 16.99 -77.08
CA VAL A 127 50.17 18.18 -77.97
C VAL A 127 51.26 18.19 -79.06
N TYR A 128 52.44 17.62 -78.80
CA TYR A 128 53.60 17.73 -79.70
C TYR A 128 53.96 16.44 -80.45
N PHE A 129 53.57 15.27 -79.95
CA PHE A 129 53.84 13.99 -80.62
C PHE A 129 52.65 13.02 -80.54
N ASN A 130 52.10 12.68 -81.71
CA ASN A 130 51.22 11.53 -81.88
C ASN A 130 51.96 10.24 -81.45
N GLN A 131 51.29 9.34 -80.73
CA GLN A 131 51.87 8.09 -80.22
C GLN A 131 52.54 7.24 -81.31
N LEU A 132 51.99 7.22 -82.53
CA LEU A 132 52.60 6.53 -83.67
C LEU A 132 53.90 7.21 -84.11
N VAL A 133 53.94 8.55 -84.14
CA VAL A 133 55.17 9.31 -84.46
C VAL A 133 56.22 9.10 -83.36
N PHE A 134 55.83 9.02 -82.09
CA PHE A 134 56.74 8.65 -81.00
C PHE A 134 57.32 7.23 -81.15
N LEU A 135 56.54 6.26 -81.64
CA LEU A 135 57.05 4.91 -81.92
C LEU A 135 57.98 4.90 -83.15
N PHE A 136 57.53 5.40 -84.29
CA PHE A 136 58.25 5.31 -85.56
C PHE A 136 59.46 6.27 -85.70
N SER A 137 59.58 7.30 -84.85
CA SER A 137 60.79 8.14 -84.73
C SER A 137 61.93 7.49 -83.90
N ALA A 138 61.97 6.15 -83.86
CA ALA A 138 63.02 5.40 -83.19
C ALA A 138 64.21 5.16 -84.13
N GLY A 139 65.42 5.52 -83.71
CA GLY A 139 66.63 5.36 -84.53
C GLY A 139 67.08 3.90 -84.71
N THR A 140 66.55 2.97 -83.91
CA THR A 140 66.79 1.53 -84.03
C THR A 140 65.56 0.72 -83.62
N PHE A 141 65.47 -0.53 -84.09
CA PHE A 141 64.41 -1.47 -83.67
C PHE A 141 64.39 -1.70 -82.15
N ASN A 142 65.56 -1.72 -81.49
CA ASN A 142 65.63 -1.84 -80.03
C ASN A 142 65.00 -0.63 -79.31
N GLN A 143 65.19 0.59 -79.84
CA GLN A 143 64.50 1.77 -79.32
C GLN A 143 62.98 1.69 -79.56
N PHE A 144 62.53 1.22 -80.73
CA PHE A 144 61.10 1.02 -81.03
C PHE A 144 60.44 0.06 -80.03
N VAL A 145 61.06 -1.10 -79.78
CA VAL A 145 60.54 -2.11 -78.83
C VAL A 145 60.51 -1.57 -77.40
N LEU A 146 61.49 -0.78 -76.97
CA LEU A 146 61.48 -0.12 -75.67
C LEU A 146 60.36 0.93 -75.56
N ARG A 147 60.22 1.83 -76.56
CA ARG A 147 59.13 2.83 -76.60
C ARG A 147 57.75 2.17 -76.58
N TYR A 148 57.57 1.06 -77.31
CA TYR A 148 56.34 0.26 -77.29
C TYR A 148 56.06 -0.35 -75.91
N LYS A 149 57.06 -0.97 -75.26
CA LYS A 149 56.92 -1.49 -73.89
C LYS A 149 56.51 -0.41 -72.90
N TYR A 150 57.09 0.79 -72.98
CA TYR A 150 56.71 1.91 -72.11
C TYR A 150 55.27 2.40 -72.36
N LEU A 151 54.84 2.57 -73.62
CA LEU A 151 53.44 2.94 -73.92
C LEU A 151 52.45 1.88 -73.45
N LYS A 152 52.78 0.59 -73.59
CA LYS A 152 51.98 -0.52 -73.08
C LYS A 152 51.87 -0.45 -71.55
N GLN A 153 53.00 -0.43 -70.85
CA GLN A 153 53.06 -0.39 -69.38
C GLN A 153 52.32 0.84 -68.81
N TYR A 154 52.47 2.00 -69.45
CA TYR A 154 51.74 3.22 -69.08
C TYR A 154 50.22 3.08 -69.26
N THR A 155 49.78 2.46 -70.36
CA THR A 155 48.36 2.20 -70.63
C THR A 155 47.77 1.20 -69.64
N GLU A 156 48.50 0.13 -69.31
CA GLU A 156 48.11 -0.87 -68.31
C GLU A 156 48.03 -0.25 -66.90
N ALA A 157 49.02 0.56 -66.49
CA ALA A 157 49.00 1.29 -65.23
C ALA A 157 47.82 2.26 -65.13
N ARG A 158 47.55 3.03 -66.19
CA ARG A 158 46.38 3.92 -66.28
C ARG A 158 45.06 3.17 -66.13
N GLN A 159 44.91 2.02 -66.81
CA GLN A 159 43.71 1.18 -66.69
C GLN A 159 43.59 0.54 -65.29
N GLY A 160 44.71 0.22 -64.63
CA GLY A 160 44.73 -0.23 -63.24
C GLY A 160 44.19 0.83 -62.28
N GLN A 161 44.72 2.06 -62.35
CA GLN A 161 44.27 3.16 -61.47
C GLN A 161 42.78 3.50 -61.65
N VAL A 162 42.23 3.44 -62.86
CA VAL A 162 40.77 3.62 -63.06
C VAL A 162 39.96 2.56 -62.32
N LYS A 163 40.35 1.28 -62.43
CA LYS A 163 39.67 0.18 -61.72
C LYS A 163 39.80 0.30 -60.20
N GLU A 164 40.94 0.77 -59.69
CA GLU A 164 41.12 1.04 -58.26
C GLU A 164 40.24 2.21 -57.77
N ILE A 165 40.09 3.27 -58.58
CA ILE A 165 39.17 4.38 -58.33
C ILE A 165 37.72 3.88 -58.27
N GLU A 166 37.29 3.07 -59.24
CA GLU A 166 35.95 2.46 -59.30
C GLU A 166 35.68 1.59 -58.06
N ILE A 167 36.59 0.67 -57.73
CA ILE A 167 36.51 -0.21 -56.56
C ILE A 167 36.44 0.58 -55.24
N LEU A 168 37.17 1.70 -55.12
CA LEU A 168 37.09 2.58 -53.95
C LEU A 168 35.76 3.37 -53.90
N GLN A 169 35.23 3.81 -55.05
CA GLN A 169 33.91 4.46 -55.11
C GLN A 169 32.78 3.51 -54.68
N ASP A 170 32.79 2.26 -55.12
CA ASP A 170 31.79 1.26 -54.72
C ASP A 170 31.88 0.92 -53.23
N LYS A 171 33.09 0.68 -52.70
CA LYS A 171 33.32 0.48 -51.26
C LYS A 171 32.78 1.66 -50.44
N LEU A 172 33.09 2.88 -50.88
CA LEU A 172 32.65 4.11 -50.23
C LEU A 172 31.13 4.28 -50.28
N ALA A 173 30.47 3.94 -51.39
CA ALA A 173 29.02 3.94 -51.52
C ALA A 173 28.34 2.92 -50.58
N VAL A 174 28.90 1.72 -50.45
CA VAL A 174 28.43 0.68 -49.52
C VAL A 174 28.54 1.13 -48.06
N GLU A 175 29.67 1.71 -47.64
CA GLU A 175 29.81 2.20 -46.25
C GLU A 175 28.91 3.43 -46.00
N ARG A 176 28.74 4.34 -46.96
CA ARG A 176 27.76 5.45 -46.87
C ARG A 176 26.34 4.90 -46.66
N LYS A 177 25.91 3.88 -47.42
CA LYS A 177 24.60 3.22 -47.25
C LYS A 177 24.44 2.57 -45.88
N ARG A 178 25.49 1.92 -45.35
CA ARG A 178 25.48 1.34 -43.98
C ARG A 178 25.32 2.40 -42.90
N ILE A 179 26.03 3.52 -43.01
CA ILE A 179 25.90 4.65 -42.08
C ILE A 179 24.46 5.18 -42.08
N THR A 180 23.83 5.36 -43.26
CA THR A 180 22.42 5.78 -43.35
C THR A 180 21.48 4.79 -42.67
N VAL A 181 21.64 3.48 -42.88
CA VAL A 181 20.82 2.45 -42.19
C VAL A 181 21.01 2.51 -40.68
N LYS A 182 22.25 2.66 -40.19
CA LYS A 182 22.54 2.75 -38.74
C LYS A 182 22.00 4.03 -38.11
N LYS A 183 22.05 5.19 -38.80
CA LYS A 183 21.43 6.44 -38.31
C LYS A 183 19.90 6.34 -38.27
N ASN A 184 19.27 5.65 -39.22
CA ASN A 184 17.83 5.38 -39.16
C ASN A 184 17.48 4.42 -38.00
N GLN A 185 18.28 3.38 -37.74
CA GLN A 185 18.11 2.53 -36.55
C GLN A 185 18.23 3.35 -35.26
N GLN A 186 19.28 4.18 -35.14
CA GLN A 186 19.50 5.06 -33.99
C GLN A 186 18.32 6.01 -33.75
N LYS A 187 17.78 6.64 -34.80
CA LYS A 187 16.59 7.49 -34.69
C LYS A 187 15.40 6.71 -34.14
N ASN A 188 15.09 5.54 -34.69
CA ASN A 188 13.94 4.74 -34.24
C ASN A 188 14.06 4.31 -32.76
N VAL A 189 15.28 4.00 -32.30
CA VAL A 189 15.55 3.68 -30.88
C VAL A 189 15.38 4.93 -29.99
N LEU A 190 15.83 6.10 -30.44
CA LEU A 190 15.65 7.37 -29.75
C LEU A 190 14.17 7.77 -29.65
N ASP A 191 13.42 7.71 -30.75
CA ASP A 191 11.98 7.99 -30.80
C ASP A 191 11.20 7.03 -29.87
N THR A 192 11.59 5.76 -29.83
CA THR A 192 11.08 4.77 -28.85
C THR A 192 11.39 5.19 -27.42
N ARG A 193 12.64 5.55 -27.11
CA ARG A 193 13.09 5.97 -25.77
C ARG A 193 12.33 7.20 -25.27
N VAL A 194 12.05 8.17 -26.14
CA VAL A 194 11.20 9.34 -25.82
C VAL A 194 9.76 8.89 -25.51
N SER A 195 9.18 7.99 -26.30
CA SER A 195 7.83 7.44 -26.06
C SER A 195 7.72 6.64 -24.75
N GLU A 196 8.75 5.85 -24.40
CA GLU A 196 8.78 5.15 -23.11
C GLU A 196 8.96 6.13 -21.93
N ASN A 197 9.70 7.22 -22.11
CA ASN A 197 9.89 8.22 -21.08
C ASN A 197 8.62 9.05 -20.81
N THR A 198 7.84 9.42 -21.84
CA THR A 198 6.54 10.11 -21.62
C THR A 198 5.52 9.19 -20.93
N LYS A 199 5.54 7.88 -21.23
CA LYS A 199 4.75 6.88 -20.47
C LYS A 199 5.20 6.80 -19.02
N LEU A 200 6.52 6.80 -18.76
CA LEU A 200 7.08 6.78 -17.40
C LEU A 200 6.64 8.00 -16.57
N GLU A 201 6.70 9.22 -17.11
CA GLU A 201 6.21 10.41 -16.40
C GLU A 201 4.69 10.31 -16.13
N GLY A 202 3.90 9.85 -17.11
CA GLY A 202 2.46 9.61 -16.91
C GLY A 202 2.14 8.57 -15.83
N LEU A 203 3.04 7.60 -15.58
CA LEU A 203 2.92 6.66 -14.45
C LEU A 203 3.32 7.30 -13.12
N LYS A 204 4.33 8.18 -13.07
CA LYS A 204 4.71 8.92 -11.86
C LYS A 204 3.62 9.90 -11.42
N VAL A 205 2.92 10.56 -12.35
CA VAL A 205 1.78 11.42 -12.01
C VAL A 205 0.70 10.61 -11.29
N LYS A 206 0.32 9.45 -11.84
CA LYS A 206 -0.63 8.50 -11.21
C LYS A 206 -0.14 7.94 -9.88
N GLN A 207 1.18 7.81 -9.70
CA GLN A 207 1.78 7.39 -8.44
C GLN A 207 1.54 8.45 -7.36
N ASN A 208 1.75 9.72 -7.70
CA ASN A 208 1.52 10.85 -6.80
C ASN A 208 0.02 11.04 -6.49
N GLU A 209 -0.87 10.88 -7.48
CA GLU A 209 -2.33 10.90 -7.28
C GLU A 209 -2.77 9.84 -6.25
N VAL A 210 -2.36 8.58 -6.42
CA VAL A 210 -2.71 7.48 -5.49
C VAL A 210 -2.08 7.69 -4.11
N ILE A 211 -0.86 8.24 -4.02
CA ILE A 211 -0.22 8.59 -2.74
C ILE A 211 -0.98 9.71 -2.03
N GLN A 212 -1.45 10.74 -2.75
CA GLN A 212 -2.24 11.83 -2.19
C GLN A 212 -3.60 11.33 -1.69
N GLU A 213 -4.31 10.49 -2.46
CA GLU A 213 -5.60 9.94 -2.04
C GLU A 213 -5.45 9.02 -0.81
N LEU A 214 -4.41 8.18 -0.75
CA LEU A 214 -4.09 7.37 0.42
C LEU A 214 -3.76 8.24 1.66
N SER A 215 -2.98 9.31 1.48
CA SER A 215 -2.61 10.24 2.56
C SER A 215 -3.83 10.99 3.11
N GLN A 216 -4.70 11.50 2.23
CA GLN A 216 -5.96 12.14 2.61
C GLN A 216 -6.88 11.18 3.39
N LYS A 217 -7.01 9.93 2.91
CA LYS A 217 -7.79 8.89 3.61
C LYS A 217 -7.17 8.49 4.95
N GLU A 218 -5.86 8.46 5.09
CA GLU A 218 -5.22 8.25 6.39
C GLU A 218 -5.52 9.40 7.37
N VAL A 219 -5.46 10.66 6.92
CA VAL A 219 -5.78 11.83 7.76
C VAL A 219 -7.24 11.80 8.21
N GLU A 220 -8.18 11.55 7.29
CA GLU A 220 -9.61 11.51 7.63
C GLU A 220 -9.96 10.32 8.54
N LEU A 221 -9.40 9.11 8.29
CA LEU A 221 -9.57 7.97 9.20
C LEU A 221 -9.00 8.27 10.59
N ARG A 222 -7.82 8.90 10.69
CA ARG A 222 -7.24 9.32 11.98
C ARG A 222 -8.14 10.33 12.72
N LYS A 223 -8.78 11.26 11.99
CA LYS A 223 -9.76 12.21 12.52
C LYS A 223 -11.02 11.50 13.03
N GLN A 224 -11.64 10.66 12.20
CA GLN A 224 -12.82 9.85 12.57
C GLN A 224 -12.56 8.98 13.81
N ILE A 225 -11.39 8.34 13.91
CA ILE A 225 -10.99 7.55 15.09
C ILE A 225 -10.86 8.44 16.33
N ALA A 226 -10.30 9.65 16.20
CA ALA A 226 -10.19 10.59 17.32
C ALA A 226 -11.56 11.16 17.76
N GLU A 227 -12.48 11.37 16.83
CA GLU A 227 -13.85 11.82 17.10
C GLU A 227 -14.68 10.71 17.76
N ASN A 228 -14.65 9.50 17.19
CA ASN A 228 -15.27 8.30 17.78
C ASN A 228 -14.71 8.01 19.18
N LYS A 229 -13.39 8.15 19.39
CA LYS A 229 -12.79 7.98 20.71
C LYS A 229 -13.30 9.02 21.72
N ARG A 230 -13.38 10.30 21.35
CA ARG A 230 -13.96 11.33 22.23
C ARG A 230 -15.41 11.01 22.59
N ALA A 231 -16.18 10.47 21.65
CA ALA A 231 -17.56 10.05 21.88
C ALA A 231 -17.65 8.83 22.82
N THR A 232 -16.76 7.83 22.70
CA THR A 232 -16.69 6.70 23.65
C THR A 232 -16.20 7.14 25.04
N ASP A 233 -15.22 8.04 25.11
CA ASP A 233 -14.68 8.54 26.38
C ASP A 233 -15.74 9.38 27.14
N LEU A 234 -16.53 10.20 26.43
CA LEU A 234 -17.67 10.94 26.98
C LEU A 234 -18.82 10.01 27.42
N LEU A 235 -19.11 8.97 26.63
CA LEU A 235 -20.10 7.94 26.97
C LEU A 235 -19.69 7.19 28.24
N GLU A 236 -18.45 6.72 28.35
CA GLU A 236 -17.94 6.06 29.56
C GLU A 236 -17.96 7.00 30.79
N ALA A 237 -17.58 8.27 30.63
CA ALA A 237 -17.67 9.24 31.72
C ALA A 237 -19.12 9.43 32.23
N ASN A 238 -20.10 9.50 31.32
CA ASN A 238 -21.51 9.57 31.67
C ASN A 238 -22.03 8.28 32.32
N ILE A 239 -21.69 7.10 31.80
CA ILE A 239 -22.09 5.81 32.38
C ILE A 239 -21.52 5.66 33.79
N ARG A 240 -20.25 6.03 34.02
CA ARG A 240 -19.64 6.02 35.36
C ARG A 240 -20.33 6.99 36.31
N ARG A 241 -20.63 8.22 35.88
CA ARG A 241 -21.38 9.22 36.65
C ARG A 241 -22.76 8.70 37.08
N ILE A 242 -23.49 8.03 36.17
CA ILE A 242 -24.78 7.39 36.47
C ILE A 242 -24.56 6.26 37.49
N ALA A 243 -23.69 5.29 37.19
CA ALA A 243 -23.44 4.14 38.08
C ALA A 243 -22.98 4.55 39.50
N GLU A 244 -22.19 5.61 39.62
CA GLU A 244 -21.80 6.17 40.92
C GLU A 244 -22.97 6.84 41.66
N ARG A 245 -23.83 7.60 40.97
CA ARG A 245 -25.05 8.17 41.56
C ARG A 245 -25.93 7.05 42.12
N GLU A 246 -26.27 6.06 41.30
CA GLU A 246 -27.07 4.90 41.69
C GLU A 246 -26.46 4.11 42.86
N ARG A 247 -25.12 4.09 42.98
CA ARG A 247 -24.44 3.44 44.10
C ARG A 247 -24.48 4.27 45.38
N ARG A 248 -24.35 5.60 45.29
CA ARG A 248 -24.47 6.51 46.45
C ARG A 248 -25.90 6.50 46.99
N GLU A 249 -26.89 6.62 46.11
CA GLU A 249 -28.31 6.62 46.49
C GLU A 249 -28.75 5.28 47.12
N ARG A 250 -28.22 4.14 46.65
CA ARG A 250 -28.42 2.84 47.31
C ARG A 250 -27.77 2.75 48.68
N LEU A 251 -26.53 3.21 48.84
CA LEU A 251 -25.87 3.23 50.15
C LEU A 251 -26.54 4.20 51.14
N GLU A 252 -27.11 5.30 50.67
CA GLU A 252 -27.93 6.19 51.50
C GLU A 252 -29.28 5.58 51.87
N ARG A 253 -29.96 4.87 50.94
CA ARG A 253 -31.16 4.08 51.25
C ARG A 253 -30.85 3.05 52.34
N GLU A 254 -29.82 2.23 52.14
CA GLU A 254 -29.40 1.20 53.11
C GLU A 254 -29.06 1.80 54.47
N ARG A 255 -28.34 2.94 54.52
CA ARG A 255 -27.99 3.58 55.79
C ARG A 255 -29.22 4.09 56.53
N ARG A 256 -30.14 4.78 55.84
CA ARG A 256 -31.41 5.27 56.43
C ARG A 256 -32.28 4.12 56.93
N GLU A 257 -32.41 3.05 56.15
CA GLU A 257 -33.15 1.85 56.57
C GLU A 257 -32.51 1.16 57.77
N ARG A 258 -31.17 1.13 57.87
CA ARG A 258 -30.45 0.56 59.00
C ARG A 258 -30.62 1.43 60.25
N GLU A 259 -30.50 2.75 60.12
CA GLU A 259 -30.77 3.75 61.16
C GLU A 259 -32.22 3.62 61.67
N GLU A 260 -33.21 3.48 60.78
CA GLU A 260 -34.61 3.22 61.14
C GLU A 260 -34.82 1.86 61.82
N ARG A 261 -34.24 0.77 61.30
CA ARG A 261 -34.34 -0.57 61.89
C ARG A 261 -33.75 -0.59 63.30
N GLU A 262 -32.62 0.09 63.52
CA GLU A 262 -32.06 0.29 64.86
C GLU A 262 -32.96 1.16 65.75
N ALA A 263 -33.50 2.27 65.25
CA ALA A 263 -34.40 3.13 66.02
C ALA A 263 -35.66 2.38 66.48
N ARG A 264 -36.28 1.59 65.59
CA ARG A 264 -37.42 0.70 65.91
C ARG A 264 -37.02 -0.34 66.97
N ARG A 265 -35.87 -1.01 66.82
CA ARG A 265 -35.35 -1.98 67.80
C ARG A 265 -35.02 -1.36 69.16
N ARG A 266 -34.58 -0.09 69.22
CA ARG A 266 -34.36 0.67 70.47
C ARG A 266 -35.68 1.07 71.12
N ALA A 267 -36.62 1.65 70.36
CA ALA A 267 -37.93 2.06 70.86
C ALA A 267 -38.75 0.87 71.39
N GLU A 268 -38.70 -0.30 70.73
CA GLU A 268 -39.39 -1.50 71.20
C GLU A 268 -38.75 -2.06 72.49
N ARG A 269 -37.42 -2.03 72.61
CA ARG A 269 -36.73 -2.37 73.88
C ARG A 269 -37.11 -1.42 75.02
N GLU A 270 -37.23 -0.12 74.75
CA GLU A 270 -37.74 0.84 75.73
C GLU A 270 -39.21 0.58 76.10
N ARG A 271 -40.06 0.25 75.11
CA ARG A 271 -41.48 -0.08 75.35
C ARG A 271 -41.59 -1.28 76.28
N ILE A 272 -40.87 -2.37 75.99
CA ILE A 272 -40.83 -3.59 76.81
C ILE A 272 -40.23 -3.30 78.19
N ALA A 273 -39.19 -2.47 78.30
CA ALA A 273 -38.61 -2.09 79.59
C ALA A 273 -39.59 -1.30 80.48
N ARG A 274 -40.34 -0.35 79.89
CA ARG A 274 -41.41 0.38 80.60
C ARG A 274 -42.55 -0.55 81.01
N GLU A 275 -42.99 -1.43 80.10
CA GLU A 275 -44.05 -2.42 80.36
C GLU A 275 -43.66 -3.37 81.50
N ASN A 276 -42.41 -3.86 81.52
CA ASN A 276 -41.90 -4.71 82.60
C ASN A 276 -41.78 -3.95 83.93
N ALA A 277 -41.32 -2.69 83.93
CA ALA A 277 -41.28 -1.87 85.14
C ALA A 277 -42.66 -1.50 85.70
N GLU A 278 -43.73 -1.55 84.89
CA GLU A 278 -45.11 -1.48 85.38
C GLU A 278 -45.66 -2.81 85.89
N ARG A 279 -45.29 -3.94 85.25
CA ARG A 279 -45.66 -5.30 85.70
C ARG A 279 -45.01 -5.64 87.05
N GLU A 280 -43.75 -5.30 87.25
CA GLU A 280 -43.06 -5.44 88.55
C GLU A 280 -43.80 -4.68 89.67
N LYS A 281 -44.27 -3.45 89.42
CA LYS A 281 -45.07 -2.66 90.37
C LYS A 281 -46.46 -3.26 90.66
N LYS A 282 -46.94 -4.17 89.83
CA LYS A 282 -48.21 -4.91 90.00
C LYS A 282 -48.01 -6.32 90.56
N GLY A 283 -46.76 -6.77 90.76
CA GLY A 283 -46.44 -8.14 91.17
C GLY A 283 -46.62 -9.19 90.07
N GLU A 284 -46.72 -8.77 88.80
CA GLU A 284 -46.87 -9.66 87.65
C GLU A 284 -45.51 -10.14 87.11
N ALA A 285 -45.49 -11.33 86.50
CA ALA A 285 -44.29 -11.87 85.87
C ALA A 285 -43.84 -11.01 84.68
N ALA A 286 -42.55 -10.65 84.65
CA ALA A 286 -41.97 -9.85 83.58
C ALA A 286 -41.99 -10.58 82.22
N VAL A 287 -42.30 -9.83 81.15
CA VAL A 287 -42.28 -10.34 79.77
C VAL A 287 -40.82 -10.50 79.33
N LYS A 288 -40.34 -11.75 79.38
CA LYS A 288 -39.14 -12.16 78.65
C LYS A 288 -39.46 -12.26 77.17
N VAL A 289 -39.20 -11.19 76.44
CA VAL A 289 -39.00 -11.28 75.00
C VAL A 289 -37.62 -11.90 74.77
N GLU A 290 -37.58 -13.19 74.46
CA GLU A 290 -36.38 -13.77 73.83
C GLU A 290 -36.03 -12.93 72.59
N PRO A 291 -34.74 -12.70 72.30
CA PRO A 291 -34.36 -11.97 71.11
C PRO A 291 -34.75 -12.82 69.90
N LYS A 292 -35.95 -12.58 69.36
CA LYS A 292 -36.33 -13.06 68.04
C LYS A 292 -35.40 -12.37 67.07
N VAL A 293 -34.31 -13.06 66.75
CA VAL A 293 -33.43 -12.71 65.66
C VAL A 293 -34.28 -12.88 64.41
N GLU A 294 -34.89 -11.77 63.99
CA GLU A 294 -35.10 -11.51 62.58
C GLU A 294 -33.72 -11.72 61.94
N GLU A 295 -33.52 -12.90 61.33
CA GLU A 295 -32.30 -13.22 60.60
C GLU A 295 -32.01 -12.03 59.70
N GLU A 296 -30.82 -11.45 59.81
CA GLU A 296 -30.48 -10.29 58.99
C GLU A 296 -30.63 -10.72 57.53
N PRO A 297 -31.60 -10.19 56.76
CA PRO A 297 -31.71 -10.55 55.37
C PRO A 297 -30.40 -10.10 54.74
N VAL A 298 -29.63 -11.03 54.18
CA VAL A 298 -28.22 -10.85 53.80
C VAL A 298 -28.10 -10.05 52.49
N ILE A 299 -28.77 -8.89 52.49
CA ILE A 299 -28.79 -7.85 51.48
C ILE A 299 -27.54 -7.00 51.70
N SER A 300 -26.37 -7.63 51.52
CA SER A 300 -25.04 -7.00 51.66
C SER A 300 -24.68 -6.06 50.49
N SER A 301 -25.69 -5.35 49.97
CA SER A 301 -25.63 -4.65 48.68
C SER A 301 -26.55 -3.42 48.53
N GLY A 302 -27.29 -3.02 49.57
CA GLY A 302 -28.14 -1.83 49.55
C GLY A 302 -29.22 -1.81 48.46
N MET A 303 -29.78 -2.98 48.13
CA MET A 303 -30.82 -3.16 47.11
C MET A 303 -32.12 -3.67 47.75
N SER A 304 -33.26 -3.17 47.30
CA SER A 304 -34.57 -3.70 47.72
C SER A 304 -34.80 -5.16 47.30
N GLU A 305 -35.85 -5.79 47.83
CA GLU A 305 -36.27 -7.13 47.44
C GLU A 305 -36.62 -7.21 45.93
N GLU A 306 -37.22 -6.16 45.35
CA GLU A 306 -37.40 -6.05 43.89
C GLU A 306 -36.05 -5.97 43.14
N GLU A 307 -35.11 -5.12 43.59
CA GLU A 307 -33.81 -4.95 42.92
C GLU A 307 -32.91 -6.21 43.04
N THR A 308 -32.95 -6.91 44.17
CA THR A 308 -32.17 -8.15 44.42
C THR A 308 -32.72 -9.35 43.66
N THR A 309 -34.04 -9.54 43.64
CA THR A 309 -34.68 -10.60 42.84
C THR A 309 -34.46 -10.35 41.35
N LEU A 310 -34.56 -9.10 40.88
CA LEU A 310 -34.28 -8.72 39.50
C LEU A 310 -32.79 -8.91 39.11
N ALA A 311 -31.85 -8.55 39.97
CA ALA A 311 -30.43 -8.81 39.75
C ALA A 311 -30.11 -10.32 39.67
N SER A 312 -30.80 -11.12 40.47
CA SER A 312 -30.65 -12.58 40.51
C SER A 312 -31.22 -13.23 39.25
N SER A 313 -32.42 -12.82 38.81
CA SER A 313 -33.04 -13.33 37.58
C SER A 313 -32.31 -12.87 36.31
N PHE A 314 -31.78 -11.64 36.28
CA PHE A 314 -30.87 -11.17 35.22
C PHE A 314 -29.60 -12.03 35.17
N THR A 315 -28.95 -12.29 36.31
CA THR A 315 -27.76 -13.18 36.38
C THR A 315 -28.08 -14.58 35.89
N ALA A 316 -29.20 -15.17 36.31
CA ALA A 316 -29.66 -16.47 35.82
C ALA A 316 -29.97 -16.48 34.31
N SER A 317 -30.21 -15.32 33.70
CA SER A 317 -30.48 -15.15 32.26
C SER A 317 -29.22 -14.96 31.41
N GLN A 318 -28.02 -15.11 31.99
CA GLN A 318 -26.75 -15.14 31.24
C GLN A 318 -26.75 -16.26 30.16
N SER A 319 -26.10 -16.00 29.02
CA SER A 319 -26.18 -16.78 27.77
C SER A 319 -27.61 -16.94 27.19
N ARG A 320 -28.61 -16.25 27.75
CA ARG A 320 -30.04 -16.41 27.39
C ARG A 320 -30.76 -15.09 27.16
N LEU A 321 -30.08 -13.94 27.19
CA LEU A 321 -30.68 -12.65 26.87
C LEU A 321 -31.00 -12.54 25.36
N PRO A 322 -32.19 -12.05 24.97
CA PRO A 322 -32.51 -11.78 23.56
C PRO A 322 -31.60 -10.69 23.00
N TRP A 323 -31.30 -10.77 21.70
CA TRP A 323 -30.60 -9.69 21.00
C TRP A 323 -31.47 -8.41 20.97
N PRO A 324 -30.88 -7.22 21.21
CA PRO A 324 -31.64 -5.96 21.29
C PRO A 324 -32.20 -5.52 19.93
N VAL A 325 -31.59 -5.99 18.83
CA VAL A 325 -32.04 -5.81 17.44
C VAL A 325 -31.77 -7.08 16.63
N LYS A 326 -32.48 -7.28 15.52
CA LYS A 326 -32.03 -8.17 14.44
C LYS A 326 -30.82 -7.53 13.75
N GLY A 327 -29.96 -8.31 13.09
CA GLY A 327 -28.71 -7.82 12.51
C GLY A 327 -27.60 -8.86 12.59
N PHE A 328 -26.34 -8.45 12.51
CA PHE A 328 -25.14 -9.27 12.78
C PHE A 328 -24.08 -8.46 13.54
N VAL A 329 -23.10 -9.12 14.16
CA VAL A 329 -22.02 -8.44 14.88
C VAL A 329 -21.00 -7.89 13.89
N SER A 330 -20.83 -6.57 13.87
CA SER A 330 -19.81 -5.82 13.11
C SER A 330 -18.60 -5.47 13.99
N GLY A 331 -18.85 -5.27 15.29
CA GLY A 331 -17.84 -5.02 16.31
C GLY A 331 -17.97 -5.97 17.49
N HIS A 332 -17.02 -6.89 17.63
CA HIS A 332 -16.84 -7.67 18.87
C HIS A 332 -16.26 -6.81 19.99
N PHE A 333 -16.41 -7.27 21.24
CA PHE A 333 -15.90 -6.59 22.43
C PHE A 333 -14.37 -6.59 22.55
N GLY A 334 -13.81 -5.47 23.04
CA GLY A 334 -12.40 -5.30 23.36
C GLY A 334 -11.54 -4.78 22.21
N GLN A 335 -10.22 -4.94 22.34
CA GLN A 335 -9.24 -4.33 21.44
C GLN A 335 -9.01 -5.13 20.15
N ARG A 336 -9.14 -4.45 19.00
CA ARG A 336 -8.91 -4.99 17.66
C ARG A 336 -8.01 -4.05 16.84
N PRO A 337 -7.14 -4.56 15.95
CA PRO A 337 -6.41 -3.72 15.01
C PRO A 337 -7.39 -3.09 13.99
N HIS A 338 -7.14 -1.84 13.60
CA HIS A 338 -7.92 -1.19 12.54
C HIS A 338 -7.69 -1.88 11.19
N ALA A 339 -8.76 -2.12 10.43
CA ALA A 339 -8.71 -2.87 9.16
C ALA A 339 -7.93 -2.19 8.01
N ILE A 340 -7.30 -1.03 8.26
CA ILE A 340 -6.64 -0.19 7.25
C ILE A 340 -5.36 0.43 7.84
N LEU A 341 -5.50 1.17 8.96
CA LEU A 341 -4.38 1.83 9.62
C LEU A 341 -3.55 0.82 10.45
N LYS A 342 -2.39 0.42 9.93
CA LYS A 342 -1.46 -0.47 10.62
C LYS A 342 -0.98 0.15 11.94
N GLY A 343 -0.94 -0.65 13.00
CA GLY A 343 -0.48 -0.23 14.33
C GLY A 343 -1.51 0.57 15.13
N VAL A 344 -2.66 0.94 14.54
CA VAL A 344 -3.77 1.56 15.28
C VAL A 344 -4.66 0.45 15.86
N MET A 345 -4.79 0.44 17.18
CA MET A 345 -5.74 -0.41 17.90
C MET A 345 -6.99 0.40 18.24
N VAL A 346 -8.16 -0.19 18.00
CA VAL A 346 -9.48 0.34 18.37
C VAL A 346 -10.01 -0.52 19.51
N ASP A 347 -10.49 0.09 20.60
CA ASP A 347 -11.13 -0.61 21.71
C ASP A 347 -12.65 -0.50 21.60
N ASN A 348 -13.36 -1.63 21.65
CA ASN A 348 -14.81 -1.66 21.69
C ASN A 348 -15.30 -1.89 23.13
N LEU A 349 -16.06 -0.93 23.65
CA LEU A 349 -16.56 -0.97 25.02
C LEU A 349 -17.79 -1.88 25.20
N GLY A 350 -18.36 -2.40 24.11
CA GLY A 350 -19.54 -3.27 24.09
C GLY A 350 -19.52 -4.25 22.91
N VAL A 351 -20.65 -4.40 22.24
CA VAL A 351 -20.78 -5.09 20.95
C VAL A 351 -21.52 -4.17 19.99
N ASP A 352 -21.03 -4.03 18.77
CA ASP A 352 -21.69 -3.28 17.70
C ASP A 352 -22.44 -4.25 16.78
N ILE A 353 -23.71 -3.95 16.53
CA ILE A 353 -24.66 -4.82 15.83
C ILE A 353 -25.21 -4.09 14.61
N GLN A 354 -24.67 -4.38 13.43
CA GLN A 354 -25.12 -3.81 12.16
C GLN A 354 -26.46 -4.42 11.73
N THR A 355 -27.36 -3.57 11.23
CA THR A 355 -28.77 -3.91 10.93
C THR A 355 -29.35 -3.02 9.82
N SER A 356 -30.66 -3.14 9.59
CA SER A 356 -31.43 -2.30 8.67
C SER A 356 -31.71 -0.92 9.26
N ALA A 357 -31.77 0.11 8.40
CA ALA A 357 -32.11 1.47 8.81
C ALA A 357 -33.44 1.53 9.57
N GLY A 358 -33.42 2.12 10.77
CA GLY A 358 -34.60 2.26 11.61
C GLY A 358 -35.14 0.98 12.26
N GLU A 359 -34.38 -0.13 12.31
CA GLU A 359 -34.76 -1.36 13.01
C GLU A 359 -35.19 -1.05 14.46
N PRO A 360 -36.31 -1.64 14.96
CA PRO A 360 -36.80 -1.36 16.31
C PRO A 360 -35.88 -1.94 17.40
N VAL A 361 -35.34 -1.06 18.26
CA VAL A 361 -34.45 -1.43 19.37
C VAL A 361 -35.28 -1.83 20.58
N ARG A 362 -34.89 -2.91 21.24
CA ARG A 362 -35.65 -3.51 22.34
C ARG A 362 -34.81 -3.70 23.59
N SER A 363 -35.43 -3.52 24.76
CA SER A 363 -34.79 -3.89 26.03
C SER A 363 -34.51 -5.38 26.07
N VAL A 364 -33.30 -5.78 26.50
CA VAL A 364 -32.95 -7.21 26.62
C VAL A 364 -33.60 -7.87 27.85
N TYR A 365 -34.01 -7.09 28.84
CA TYR A 365 -34.60 -7.60 30.09
C TYR A 365 -35.58 -6.61 30.75
N ASP A 366 -36.33 -7.09 31.75
CA ASP A 366 -37.16 -6.25 32.61
C ASP A 366 -36.28 -5.30 33.44
N GLY A 367 -36.66 -4.03 33.58
CA GLY A 367 -35.81 -3.03 34.25
C GLY A 367 -36.43 -1.64 34.36
N VAL A 368 -35.59 -0.67 34.76
CA VAL A 368 -35.97 0.75 34.89
C VAL A 368 -35.03 1.63 34.07
N VAL A 369 -35.55 2.53 33.25
CA VAL A 369 -34.74 3.49 32.49
C VAL A 369 -34.14 4.53 33.44
N LEU A 370 -32.82 4.62 33.52
CA LEU A 370 -32.10 5.56 34.41
C LEU A 370 -31.86 6.93 33.78
N ASP A 371 -31.56 6.93 32.48
CA ASP A 371 -31.16 8.12 31.72
C ASP A 371 -31.50 7.90 30.23
N VAL A 372 -31.85 8.99 29.56
CA VAL A 372 -32.04 9.09 28.11
C VAL A 372 -31.37 10.40 27.71
N THR A 373 -30.15 10.30 27.18
CA THR A 373 -29.30 11.45 26.88
C THR A 373 -28.79 11.35 25.44
N GLU A 374 -28.86 12.44 24.69
CA GLU A 374 -28.22 12.56 23.38
C GLU A 374 -26.74 12.94 23.53
N MET A 375 -25.86 12.27 22.79
CA MET A 375 -24.41 12.47 22.85
C MET A 375 -23.82 12.60 21.44
N PRO A 376 -23.02 13.66 21.16
CA PRO A 376 -22.35 13.82 19.87
C PRO A 376 -21.53 12.58 19.49
N GLY A 377 -21.70 12.08 18.26
CA GLY A 377 -21.07 10.86 17.76
C GLY A 377 -21.69 9.54 18.24
N MET A 378 -22.59 9.56 19.23
CA MET A 378 -23.29 8.37 19.74
C MET A 378 -24.82 8.45 19.58
N GLY A 379 -25.36 9.56 19.05
CA GLY A 379 -26.79 9.77 18.89
C GLY A 379 -27.51 9.72 20.25
N ASN A 380 -28.71 9.16 20.28
CA ASN A 380 -29.42 8.93 21.54
C ASN A 380 -28.83 7.72 22.26
N VAL A 381 -28.69 7.85 23.58
CA VAL A 381 -28.21 6.80 24.49
C VAL A 381 -29.27 6.55 25.55
N VAL A 382 -29.70 5.29 25.69
CA VAL A 382 -30.63 4.83 26.72
C VAL A 382 -29.87 3.94 27.71
N ALA A 383 -30.03 4.19 29.01
CA ALA A 383 -29.48 3.36 30.08
C ALA A 383 -30.61 2.69 30.88
N ILE A 384 -30.58 1.37 31.06
CA ILE A 384 -31.61 0.58 31.74
C ILE A 384 -30.99 -0.24 32.88
N GLN A 385 -31.51 -0.11 34.09
CA GLN A 385 -31.07 -0.81 35.29
C GLN A 385 -31.80 -2.14 35.47
N HIS A 386 -31.06 -3.18 35.85
CA HIS A 386 -31.53 -4.52 36.20
C HIS A 386 -30.93 -4.91 37.56
N GLY A 387 -31.30 -4.16 38.61
CA GLY A 387 -30.68 -4.25 39.94
C GLY A 387 -29.23 -3.73 39.94
N ASN A 388 -28.24 -4.62 40.18
CA ASN A 388 -26.82 -4.26 40.14
C ASN A 388 -26.18 -4.36 38.74
N TYR A 389 -26.95 -4.72 37.72
CA TYR A 389 -26.55 -4.62 36.32
C TYR A 389 -27.19 -3.41 35.64
N MET A 390 -26.57 -2.96 34.54
CA MET A 390 -27.09 -1.92 33.67
C MET A 390 -26.80 -2.29 32.22
N THR A 391 -27.78 -2.07 31.33
CA THR A 391 -27.61 -2.21 29.88
C THR A 391 -27.67 -0.84 29.22
N ILE A 392 -26.78 -0.62 28.25
CA ILE A 392 -26.66 0.64 27.51
C ILE A 392 -26.94 0.36 26.03
N TYR A 393 -27.75 1.23 25.43
CA TYR A 393 -28.14 1.19 24.02
C TYR A 393 -27.78 2.55 23.42
N ALA A 394 -26.77 2.58 22.56
CA ALA A 394 -26.24 3.78 21.92
C ALA A 394 -26.29 3.64 20.38
N LYS A 395 -26.06 4.75 19.67
CA LYS A 395 -26.34 4.91 18.23
C LYS A 395 -27.84 4.78 17.91
N MET A 396 -28.70 5.34 18.76
CA MET A 396 -30.15 5.33 18.57
C MET A 396 -30.70 6.64 17.97
N ASN A 397 -31.81 6.51 17.26
CA ASN A 397 -32.64 7.61 16.78
C ASN A 397 -34.11 7.36 17.20
N GLY A 398 -34.84 8.39 17.59
CA GLY A 398 -36.25 8.29 17.98
C GLY A 398 -36.48 7.35 19.17
N VAL A 399 -35.96 7.71 20.35
CA VAL A 399 -36.23 6.99 21.61
C VAL A 399 -37.71 7.10 21.99
N THR A 400 -38.31 5.99 22.43
CA THR A 400 -39.75 5.91 22.78
C THR A 400 -40.01 5.82 24.29
N VAL A 401 -38.96 5.90 25.12
CA VAL A 401 -39.02 5.78 26.59
C VAL A 401 -38.43 7.00 27.29
N ARG A 402 -38.67 7.14 28.61
CA ARG A 402 -38.16 8.24 29.44
C ARG A 402 -37.55 7.72 30.74
N ALA A 403 -36.65 8.49 31.35
CA ALA A 403 -36.09 8.17 32.66
C ALA A 403 -37.20 7.96 33.73
N GLY A 404 -37.00 6.99 34.61
CA GLY A 404 -37.98 6.52 35.60
C GLY A 404 -38.99 5.49 35.08
N GLN A 405 -39.08 5.23 33.77
CA GLN A 405 -40.02 4.26 33.21
C GLN A 405 -39.59 2.82 33.54
N LYS A 406 -40.48 2.02 34.16
CA LYS A 406 -40.35 0.56 34.20
C LYS A 406 -40.63 0.00 32.79
N VAL A 407 -39.76 -0.87 32.27
CA VAL A 407 -39.83 -1.48 30.93
C VAL A 407 -39.65 -3.00 31.01
N LYS A 408 -40.20 -3.74 30.05
CA LYS A 408 -40.13 -5.21 29.99
C LYS A 408 -39.14 -5.73 28.94
N ALA A 409 -38.72 -6.98 29.10
CA ALA A 409 -37.94 -7.70 28.11
C ALA A 409 -38.67 -7.71 26.75
N ARG A 410 -37.93 -7.39 25.68
CA ARG A 410 -38.40 -7.22 24.30
C ARG A 410 -39.34 -6.02 24.05
N GLU A 411 -39.61 -5.17 25.05
CA GLU A 411 -40.32 -3.90 24.86
C GLU A 411 -39.52 -2.95 23.95
N ASN A 412 -40.22 -2.17 23.13
CA ASN A 412 -39.58 -1.25 22.18
C ASN A 412 -39.11 0.04 22.87
N ILE A 413 -37.82 0.33 22.80
CA ILE A 413 -37.21 1.51 23.43
C ILE A 413 -36.78 2.60 22.45
N GLY A 414 -36.73 2.30 21.14
CA GLY A 414 -36.49 3.30 20.09
C GLY A 414 -36.15 2.65 18.75
N ARG A 415 -35.35 3.32 17.91
CA ARG A 415 -34.83 2.76 16.64
C ARG A 415 -33.32 2.96 16.53
N VAL A 416 -32.69 2.17 15.66
CA VAL A 416 -31.27 2.33 15.31
C VAL A 416 -31.09 3.56 14.40
N ALA A 417 -30.05 4.35 14.66
CA ALA A 417 -29.64 5.46 13.81
C ALA A 417 -28.90 4.96 12.56
N THR A 418 -28.94 5.74 11.49
CA THR A 418 -28.10 5.57 10.31
C THR A 418 -27.09 6.70 10.29
N ASP A 419 -25.80 6.40 10.09
CA ASP A 419 -24.73 7.40 10.01
C ASP A 419 -24.61 8.03 8.61
N SER A 420 -23.65 8.96 8.45
CA SER A 420 -23.37 9.65 7.19
C SER A 420 -22.99 8.72 6.03
N ASP A 421 -22.48 7.53 6.37
CA ASP A 421 -21.91 6.58 5.43
C ASP A 421 -22.96 5.52 5.02
N GLY A 422 -24.19 5.65 5.56
CA GLY A 422 -25.32 4.75 5.32
C GLY A 422 -25.33 3.52 6.23
N THR A 423 -24.42 3.41 7.18
CA THR A 423 -24.36 2.26 8.10
C THR A 423 -25.39 2.45 9.20
N SER A 424 -26.19 1.41 9.44
CA SER A 424 -27.16 1.39 10.55
C SER A 424 -26.72 0.36 11.57
N GLU A 425 -26.33 0.80 12.76
CA GLU A 425 -25.62 -0.03 13.73
C GLU A 425 -25.99 0.39 15.15
N LEU A 426 -26.37 -0.57 15.99
CA LEU A 426 -26.57 -0.35 17.43
C LEU A 426 -25.27 -0.67 18.18
N GLN A 427 -24.79 0.23 19.03
CA GLN A 427 -23.80 -0.13 20.05
C GLN A 427 -24.51 -0.55 21.34
N PHE A 428 -24.26 -1.77 21.79
CA PHE A 428 -24.87 -2.35 22.99
C PHE A 428 -23.79 -2.69 24.04
N GLN A 429 -23.98 -2.28 25.29
CA GLN A 429 -23.03 -2.55 26.38
C GLN A 429 -23.73 -3.15 27.61
N ILE A 430 -23.03 -3.99 28.37
CA ILE A 430 -23.47 -4.50 29.67
C ILE A 430 -22.47 -4.11 30.74
N TRP A 431 -22.97 -3.56 31.84
CA TRP A 431 -22.20 -3.14 33.00
C TRP A 431 -22.72 -3.83 34.26
N LYS A 432 -21.82 -4.15 35.20
CA LYS A 432 -22.15 -4.61 36.55
C LYS A 432 -21.49 -3.66 37.55
N ASN A 433 -22.29 -2.95 38.34
CA ASN A 433 -21.86 -1.78 39.09
C ASN A 433 -21.10 -0.79 38.17
N THR A 434 -19.79 -0.64 38.37
CA THR A 434 -18.89 0.22 37.58
C THR A 434 -17.99 -0.55 36.60
N SER A 435 -18.16 -1.87 36.45
CA SER A 435 -17.33 -2.72 35.61
C SER A 435 -18.03 -3.09 34.30
N ARG A 436 -17.33 -2.90 33.17
CA ARG A 436 -17.76 -3.38 31.84
C ARG A 436 -17.73 -4.92 31.77
N LEU A 437 -18.71 -5.51 31.08
CA LEU A 437 -18.78 -6.94 30.77
C LEU A 437 -18.95 -7.13 29.26
N ASN A 438 -18.31 -8.16 28.69
CA ASN A 438 -18.52 -8.55 27.29
C ASN A 438 -19.99 -8.96 27.07
N PRO A 439 -20.78 -8.25 26.24
CA PRO A 439 -22.20 -8.57 26.01
C PRO A 439 -22.44 -9.92 25.33
N GLU A 440 -21.49 -10.39 24.52
CA GLU A 440 -21.58 -11.66 23.76
C GLU A 440 -21.63 -12.88 24.70
N ASN A 441 -21.17 -12.74 25.95
CA ASN A 441 -21.27 -13.77 27.00
C ASN A 441 -22.62 -13.79 27.74
N TRP A 442 -23.55 -12.90 27.38
CA TRP A 442 -24.88 -12.75 27.99
C TRP A 442 -26.03 -13.00 27.01
N LEU A 443 -25.84 -12.59 25.76
CA LEU A 443 -26.79 -12.78 24.67
C LEU A 443 -26.90 -14.27 24.27
N ILE A 444 -28.04 -14.65 23.71
CA ILE A 444 -28.27 -15.98 23.13
C ILE A 444 -27.24 -16.24 22.01
N ARG A 445 -26.49 -17.35 22.11
CA ARG A 445 -25.60 -17.80 21.03
C ARG A 445 -26.40 -18.04 19.73
N ARG A 446 -25.77 -17.71 18.61
CA ARG A 446 -26.30 -17.86 17.25
C ARG A 446 -25.56 -18.96 16.52
#